data_AF-A0A932TPK6-F1
#
_entry.id   AF-A0A932TPK6-F1
#
_cell.length_a   1.000
_cell.length_b   1.000
_cell.length_c   1.000
_cell.angle_alpha   90.00
_cell.angle_beta   90.00
_cell.angle_gamma   90.00
#
_symmetry.space_group_name_H-M   'P 1'
#
loop_
_entity.id
_entity.type
_entity.pdbx_description
1 polymer ?
#
loop_
_entity_poly.entity_id
_entity_poly.type
_entity_poly.pdbx_seq_one_letter_code
_entity_poly.pdbx_strand_id
1 'polypeptide(L)'
;MRNRSLLLALTAIGALLPARVLAASVAYAARTVGGVKAHVITVNMNDPDVKVSTVLAQDFPGGDEPFTSLVKRSGAVAAVDGTFFDKYTRIPIGDIVINGKQCHQGRMGTAMAITPQNKVLFGRVVWGHAADWTGYETVLACGPTLVKSGQVDLKVSEERFRDPHVLGSGVRVALGLTAANKLLLVAVPRGITLAKLAETMKALGCVEAMNLDGGASMAMCYRGKVVVPAGRRLTNALVVYETSQHVQGLEPPAAHPEGNGGQPPRWAQRGLEAVPEGIPIYPGATARPLTEWTDAPPVYATNDGFDAVLAHYRSELGERARVQTFAEGEERTALVRVTSGAGAGTLVQVVRRGAGPTILVISPAGTAVPSHFFWQDGGG
;
A
#
# COMPACT_ATOMS: atom_id res chain seq x y z
N MET A 1 -66.02 -32.41 56.76
CA MET A 1 -64.87 -33.02 56.06
C MET A 1 -65.04 -32.68 54.57
N ARG A 2 -64.38 -31.67 53.97
CA ARG A 2 -62.94 -31.58 53.54
C ARG A 2 -62.59 -32.79 52.67
N ASN A 3 -62.23 -32.72 51.38
CA ASN A 3 -61.28 -31.89 50.60
C ASN A 3 -61.77 -31.83 49.12
N ARG A 4 -61.86 -30.74 48.34
CA ARG A 4 -60.89 -29.72 47.85
C ARG A 4 -59.60 -30.27 47.21
N SER A 5 -59.40 -29.97 45.91
CA SER A 5 -58.13 -29.75 45.14
C SER A 5 -58.27 -30.35 43.72
N LEU A 6 -57.80 -29.80 42.60
CA LEU A 6 -57.12 -28.55 42.24
C LEU A 6 -57.25 -28.47 40.70
N LEU A 7 -57.74 -27.36 40.15
CA LEU A 7 -57.70 -27.11 38.70
C LEU A 7 -56.32 -26.50 38.39
N LEU A 8 -55.44 -27.24 37.70
CA LEU A 8 -54.15 -26.72 37.24
C LEU A 8 -54.40 -25.79 36.03
N ALA A 9 -54.41 -24.48 36.28
CA ALA A 9 -54.23 -23.50 35.22
C ALA A 9 -52.72 -23.44 34.89
N LEU A 10 -52.31 -24.06 33.78
CA LEU A 10 -51.00 -23.80 33.19
C LEU A 10 -51.02 -22.39 32.58
N THR A 11 -50.60 -21.39 33.35
CA THR A 11 -50.17 -20.10 32.79
C THR A 11 -48.82 -20.33 32.12
N ALA A 12 -48.84 -20.51 30.80
CA ALA A 12 -47.65 -20.38 29.98
C ALA A 12 -47.19 -18.91 30.03
N ILE A 13 -46.30 -18.59 30.96
CA ILE A 13 -45.53 -17.35 30.93
C ILE A 13 -44.52 -17.53 29.78
N GLY A 14 -44.95 -17.19 28.58
CA GLY A 14 -44.06 -16.97 27.45
C GLY A 14 -43.19 -15.77 27.78
N ALA A 15 -41.99 -16.01 28.31
CA ALA A 15 -40.97 -14.99 28.37
C ALA A 15 -40.63 -14.62 26.91
N LEU A 16 -41.23 -13.53 26.42
CA LEU A 16 -40.72 -12.84 25.24
C LEU A 16 -39.33 -12.32 25.61
N LEU A 17 -38.30 -13.13 25.32
CA LEU A 17 -36.96 -12.62 25.19
C LEU A 17 -37.01 -11.54 24.12
N PRO A 18 -36.60 -10.29 24.40
CA PRO A 18 -36.48 -9.31 23.34
C PRO A 18 -35.52 -9.89 22.32
N ALA A 19 -35.98 -10.06 21.08
CA ALA A 19 -35.11 -10.42 19.98
C ALA A 19 -33.98 -9.38 19.97
N ARG A 20 -32.79 -9.79 20.44
CA ARG A 20 -31.59 -9.00 20.22
C ARG A 20 -31.48 -8.88 18.71
N VAL A 21 -31.76 -7.70 18.18
CA VAL A 21 -31.32 -7.34 16.85
C VAL A 21 -29.81 -7.45 16.91
N LEU A 22 -29.26 -8.58 16.47
CA LEU A 22 -27.83 -8.75 16.33
C LEU A 22 -27.40 -7.67 15.32
N ALA A 23 -26.64 -6.68 15.81
CA ALA A 23 -26.06 -5.70 14.93
C ALA A 23 -25.19 -6.44 13.90
N ALA A 24 -25.41 -6.17 12.60
CA ALA A 24 -24.71 -6.85 11.53
C ALA A 24 -23.18 -6.78 11.73
N SER A 25 -22.50 -7.89 11.46
CA SER A 25 -21.05 -8.04 11.57
C SER A 25 -20.31 -7.07 10.66
N VAL A 26 -20.83 -6.87 9.45
CA VAL A 26 -20.42 -5.81 8.53
C VAL A 26 -21.66 -5.04 8.06
N ALA A 27 -21.63 -3.71 8.17
CA ALA A 27 -22.72 -2.83 7.76
C ALA A 27 -22.21 -1.65 6.93
N TYR A 28 -23.02 -1.20 5.97
CA TYR A 28 -22.74 -0.02 5.15
C TYR A 28 -23.76 1.09 5.40
N ALA A 29 -23.31 2.34 5.45
CA ALA A 29 -24.17 3.52 5.45
C ALA A 29 -23.50 4.71 4.73
N ALA A 30 -24.28 5.48 3.98
CA ALA A 30 -23.91 6.84 3.60
C ALA A 30 -24.30 7.79 4.74
N ARG A 31 -23.36 8.61 5.21
CA ARG A 31 -23.55 9.51 6.36
C ARG A 31 -23.11 10.93 6.01
N THR A 32 -23.72 11.91 6.67
CA THR A 32 -23.19 13.28 6.71
C THR A 32 -22.67 13.54 8.12
N VAL A 33 -21.37 13.82 8.25
CA VAL A 33 -20.70 14.03 9.53
C VAL A 33 -19.96 15.36 9.50
N GLY A 34 -20.36 16.32 10.35
CA GLY A 34 -19.76 17.65 10.35
C GLY A 34 -19.78 18.36 8.99
N GLY A 35 -20.85 18.14 8.20
CA GLY A 35 -21.03 18.66 6.84
C GLY A 35 -20.35 17.84 5.73
N VAL A 36 -19.61 16.78 6.06
CA VAL A 36 -18.91 15.92 5.10
C VAL A 36 -19.79 14.71 4.77
N LYS A 37 -20.10 14.52 3.48
CA LYS A 37 -20.77 13.31 2.99
C LYS A 37 -19.73 12.19 2.83
N ALA A 38 -19.94 11.09 3.55
CA ALA A 38 -19.02 9.95 3.58
C ALA A 38 -19.78 8.63 3.39
N HIS A 39 -19.15 7.69 2.70
CA HIS A 39 -19.52 6.28 2.70
C HIS A 39 -18.77 5.59 3.82
N VAL A 40 -19.48 4.87 4.69
CA VAL A 40 -18.91 4.23 5.87
C VAL A 40 -19.30 2.77 5.88
N ILE A 41 -18.31 1.89 5.86
CA ILE A 41 -18.48 0.48 6.20
C ILE A 41 -17.99 0.29 7.63
N THR A 42 -18.85 -0.22 8.50
CA THR A 42 -18.56 -0.57 9.89
C THR A 42 -18.37 -2.07 10.00
N VAL A 43 -17.21 -2.48 10.51
CA VAL A 43 -16.80 -3.86 10.69
C VAL A 43 -16.70 -4.15 12.19
N ASN A 44 -17.45 -5.12 12.67
CA ASN A 44 -17.42 -5.55 14.06
C ASN A 44 -16.24 -6.49 14.32
N MET A 45 -15.13 -5.98 14.83
CA MET A 45 -13.95 -6.79 15.12
C MET A 45 -14.11 -7.67 16.37
N ASN A 46 -15.20 -7.50 17.14
CA ASN A 46 -15.57 -8.44 18.22
C ASN A 46 -16.30 -9.68 17.70
N ASP A 47 -16.69 -9.69 16.43
CA ASP A 47 -17.29 -10.86 15.82
C ASP A 47 -16.17 -11.85 15.41
N PRO A 48 -16.15 -13.08 15.94
CA PRO A 48 -15.12 -14.06 15.59
C PRO A 48 -15.22 -14.54 14.14
N ASP A 49 -16.38 -14.38 13.50
CA ASP A 49 -16.60 -14.77 12.10
C ASP A 49 -16.19 -13.66 11.13
N VAL A 50 -15.74 -12.51 11.62
CA VAL A 50 -15.20 -11.43 10.80
C VAL A 50 -13.70 -11.55 10.68
N LYS A 51 -13.20 -11.46 9.44
CA LYS A 51 -11.77 -11.36 9.14
C LYS A 51 -11.49 -10.19 8.22
N VAL A 52 -10.37 -9.52 8.45
CA VAL A 52 -9.88 -8.40 7.64
C VAL A 52 -8.51 -8.76 7.14
N SER A 53 -8.30 -8.64 5.83
CA SER A 53 -7.04 -8.96 5.17
C SER A 53 -6.79 -8.00 4.01
N THR A 54 -5.69 -8.22 3.31
CA THR A 54 -5.32 -7.49 2.10
C THR A 54 -5.31 -8.45 0.93
N VAL A 55 -5.94 -8.08 -0.19
CA VAL A 55 -5.76 -8.79 -1.46
C VAL A 55 -4.77 -8.01 -2.32
N LEU A 56 -3.81 -8.72 -2.91
CA LEU A 56 -2.78 -8.17 -3.80
C LEU A 56 -3.18 -8.40 -5.25
N ALA A 57 -2.81 -7.48 -6.14
CA ALA A 57 -2.98 -7.66 -7.58
C ALA A 57 -2.21 -8.89 -8.08
N GLN A 58 -2.61 -9.39 -9.25
CA GLN A 58 -1.80 -10.37 -9.97
C GLN A 58 -0.43 -9.76 -10.31
N ASP A 59 0.61 -10.59 -10.36
CA ASP A 59 2.00 -10.17 -10.60
C ASP A 59 2.54 -9.16 -9.56
N PHE A 60 2.05 -9.25 -8.32
CA PHE A 60 2.58 -8.45 -7.21
C PHE A 60 3.97 -8.95 -6.76
N PRO A 61 4.91 -8.04 -6.42
CA PRO A 61 4.83 -6.60 -6.61
C PRO A 61 5.15 -6.22 -8.07
N GLY A 62 4.63 -5.08 -8.53
CA GLY A 62 4.85 -4.60 -9.91
C GLY A 62 3.62 -4.70 -10.83
N GLY A 63 2.65 -5.52 -10.45
CA GLY A 63 1.36 -5.64 -11.11
C GLY A 63 0.27 -4.74 -10.52
N ASP A 64 -0.72 -4.41 -11.35
CA ASP A 64 -1.99 -3.79 -10.94
C ASP A 64 -3.17 -4.51 -11.60
N GLU A 65 -4.35 -4.41 -11.01
CA GLU A 65 -5.58 -4.91 -11.63
C GLU A 65 -6.81 -4.03 -11.33
N PRO A 66 -7.92 -4.16 -12.07
CA PRO A 66 -9.13 -3.41 -11.75
C PRO A 66 -9.62 -3.77 -10.34
N PHE A 67 -10.08 -2.79 -9.57
CA PHE A 67 -10.60 -3.02 -8.21
C PHE A 67 -11.69 -4.11 -8.16
N THR A 68 -12.56 -4.15 -9.17
CA THR A 68 -13.59 -5.20 -9.28
C THR A 68 -13.01 -6.61 -9.45
N SER A 69 -11.83 -6.75 -10.07
CA SER A 69 -11.12 -8.02 -10.20
C SER A 69 -10.59 -8.50 -8.84
N LEU A 70 -9.91 -7.60 -8.10
CA LEU A 70 -9.44 -7.86 -6.73
C LEU A 70 -10.58 -8.35 -5.84
N VAL A 71 -11.68 -7.59 -5.80
CA VAL A 71 -12.84 -7.91 -4.95
C VAL A 71 -13.49 -9.22 -5.39
N LYS A 72 -13.75 -9.42 -6.68
CA LYS A 72 -14.38 -10.65 -7.18
C LYS A 72 -13.55 -11.89 -6.85
N ARG A 73 -12.24 -11.85 -7.06
CA ARG A 73 -11.33 -12.97 -6.77
C ARG A 73 -11.22 -13.22 -5.28
N SER A 74 -11.24 -12.17 -4.47
CA SER A 74 -11.13 -12.28 -3.02
C SER A 74 -12.35 -12.96 -2.38
N GLY A 75 -13.55 -12.85 -2.97
CA GLY A 75 -14.80 -13.32 -2.36
C GLY A 75 -15.27 -12.48 -1.16
N ALA A 76 -14.68 -11.30 -0.95
CA ALA A 76 -14.95 -10.45 0.21
C ALA A 76 -16.36 -9.84 0.21
N VAL A 77 -16.94 -9.68 1.40
CA VAL A 77 -18.24 -9.02 1.58
C VAL A 77 -18.12 -7.49 1.62
N ALA A 78 -16.94 -6.96 1.89
CA ALA A 78 -16.64 -5.54 1.76
C ALA A 78 -15.19 -5.33 1.35
N ALA A 79 -14.93 -4.22 0.67
CA ALA A 79 -13.58 -3.83 0.32
C ALA A 79 -13.45 -2.32 0.20
N VAL A 80 -12.25 -1.82 0.46
CA VAL A 80 -11.82 -0.46 0.12
C VAL A 80 -10.45 -0.55 -0.57
N ASP A 81 -9.96 0.52 -1.17
CA ASP A 81 -8.59 0.54 -1.68
C ASP A 81 -7.56 0.35 -0.55
N GLY A 82 -6.28 0.33 -0.91
CA GLY A 82 -5.22 -0.03 0.01
C GLY A 82 -4.18 1.07 0.18
N THR A 83 -2.92 0.65 0.24
CA THR A 83 -1.79 1.57 0.42
C THR A 83 -1.42 2.31 -0.87
N PHE A 84 -0.69 3.42 -0.71
CA PHE A 84 -0.06 4.12 -1.81
C PHE A 84 0.90 3.20 -2.56
N PHE A 85 1.11 3.51 -3.83
CA PHE A 85 2.08 2.83 -4.68
C PHE A 85 2.63 3.80 -5.70
N ASP A 86 3.86 3.53 -6.14
CA ASP A 86 4.49 4.30 -7.20
C ASP A 86 3.74 4.10 -8.53
N LYS A 87 3.46 5.21 -9.22
CA LYS A 87 2.60 5.22 -10.40
C LYS A 87 3.26 4.65 -11.67
N TYR A 88 4.54 4.29 -11.62
CA TYR A 88 5.25 3.74 -12.76
C TYR A 88 5.61 2.28 -12.51
N THR A 89 6.19 2.01 -11.34
CA THR A 89 6.71 0.71 -10.93
C THR A 89 5.67 -0.17 -10.25
N ARG A 90 4.55 0.39 -9.77
CA ARG A 90 3.50 -0.31 -9.00
C ARG A 90 3.96 -0.92 -7.68
N ILE A 91 5.14 -0.54 -7.20
CA ILE A 91 5.62 -0.96 -5.89
C ILE A 91 4.85 -0.18 -4.81
N PRO A 92 4.26 -0.85 -3.81
CA PRO A 92 3.64 -0.18 -2.66
C PRO A 92 4.63 0.65 -1.84
N ILE A 93 4.12 1.59 -1.07
CA ILE A 93 4.94 2.46 -0.19
C ILE A 93 4.91 1.99 1.26
N GLY A 94 3.86 1.28 1.69
CA GLY A 94 3.71 0.83 3.07
C GLY A 94 3.79 -0.69 3.22
N ASP A 95 4.16 -1.14 4.41
CA ASP A 95 4.23 -2.54 4.78
C ASP A 95 2.91 -3.28 4.54
N ILE A 96 3.00 -4.50 4.04
CA ILE A 96 1.86 -5.40 3.87
C ILE A 96 2.20 -6.76 4.47
N VAL A 97 1.37 -7.20 5.42
CA VAL A 97 1.40 -8.56 6.00
C VAL A 97 0.04 -9.20 5.75
N ILE A 98 0.06 -10.43 5.26
CA ILE A 98 -1.14 -11.24 4.98
C ILE A 98 -0.94 -12.61 5.61
N ASN A 99 -1.89 -13.03 6.45
CA ASN A 99 -1.84 -14.30 7.19
C ASN A 99 -0.51 -14.49 7.95
N GLY A 100 0.01 -13.41 8.53
CA GLY A 100 1.28 -13.41 9.27
C GLY A 100 2.55 -13.46 8.42
N LYS A 101 2.43 -13.51 7.08
CA LYS A 101 3.58 -13.45 6.17
C LYS A 101 3.83 -12.02 5.72
N GLN A 102 5.07 -11.56 5.87
CA GLN A 102 5.52 -10.29 5.27
C GLN A 102 5.48 -10.40 3.75
N CYS A 103 4.58 -9.66 3.11
CA CYS A 103 4.43 -9.64 1.65
C CYS A 103 5.17 -8.46 1.01
N HIS A 104 5.32 -7.35 1.73
CA HIS A 104 6.06 -6.18 1.25
C HIS A 104 6.55 -5.32 2.42
N GLN A 105 7.76 -4.77 2.33
CA GLN A 105 8.34 -3.85 3.31
C GLN A 105 8.50 -2.46 2.69
N GLY A 106 7.62 -1.54 3.09
CA GLY A 106 7.65 -0.14 2.68
C GLY A 106 8.30 0.80 3.70
N ARG A 107 8.31 0.42 4.99
CA ARG A 107 9.03 1.12 6.08
C ARG A 107 8.66 2.60 6.23
N MET A 108 7.39 2.95 5.99
CA MET A 108 6.91 4.33 6.02
C MET A 108 5.45 4.43 6.46
N GLY A 109 5.14 5.57 7.12
CA GLY A 109 3.79 6.05 7.36
C GLY A 109 3.15 5.51 8.63
N THR A 110 1.85 5.21 8.57
CA THR A 110 1.09 4.63 9.69
C THR A 110 0.54 3.27 9.29
N ALA A 111 0.69 2.28 10.16
CA ALA A 111 0.19 0.92 9.99
C ALA A 111 -1.05 0.67 10.81
N MET A 112 -2.04 0.02 10.19
CA MET A 112 -3.04 -0.77 10.89
C MET A 112 -2.52 -2.21 10.96
N ALA A 113 -2.52 -2.79 12.16
CA ALA A 113 -2.12 -4.17 12.41
C ALA A 113 -3.23 -4.92 13.16
N ILE A 114 -3.51 -6.16 12.76
CA ILE A 114 -4.59 -6.98 13.29
C ILE A 114 -4.01 -8.32 13.73
N THR A 115 -4.22 -8.67 15.00
CA THR A 115 -3.81 -9.97 15.56
C THR A 115 -4.77 -11.09 15.12
N PRO A 116 -4.38 -12.38 15.26
CA PRO A 116 -5.28 -13.51 15.00
C PRO A 116 -6.61 -13.47 15.78
N GLN A 117 -6.64 -12.78 16.92
CA GLN A 117 -7.82 -12.61 17.79
C GLN A 117 -8.64 -11.35 17.46
N ASN A 118 -8.46 -10.76 16.26
CA ASN A 118 -9.16 -9.55 15.81
C ASN A 118 -8.92 -8.29 16.66
N LYS A 119 -7.88 -8.27 17.51
CA LYS A 119 -7.41 -7.03 18.13
C LYS A 119 -6.74 -6.17 17.07
N VAL A 120 -7.25 -4.95 16.87
CA VAL A 120 -6.73 -3.96 15.92
C VAL A 120 -5.87 -2.95 16.65
N LEU A 121 -4.73 -2.60 16.07
CA LEU A 121 -3.75 -1.65 16.57
C LEU A 121 -3.33 -0.71 15.45
N PHE A 122 -3.04 0.54 15.82
CA PHE A 122 -2.49 1.55 14.90
C PHE A 122 -1.14 2.02 15.44
N GLY A 123 -0.17 2.19 14.55
CA GLY A 123 1.17 2.62 14.94
C GLY A 123 1.91 3.31 13.80
N ARG A 124 2.67 4.36 14.11
CA ARG A 124 3.59 4.97 13.15
C ARG A 124 4.75 4.02 12.90
N VAL A 125 5.07 3.82 11.62
CA VAL A 125 6.24 3.08 11.19
C VAL A 125 7.43 4.03 11.22
N VAL A 126 8.54 3.59 11.83
CA VAL A 126 9.77 4.37 11.85
C VAL A 126 10.35 4.38 10.45
N TRP A 127 10.46 5.56 9.85
CA TRP A 127 10.90 5.70 8.48
C TRP A 127 12.26 5.05 8.21
N GLY A 128 12.33 4.19 7.20
CA GLY A 128 13.56 3.52 6.76
C GLY A 128 13.92 2.28 7.58
N HIS A 129 13.25 2.05 8.71
CA HIS A 129 13.49 0.89 9.57
C HIS A 129 12.43 -0.19 9.34
N ALA A 130 12.88 -1.45 9.26
CA ALA A 130 11.96 -2.58 9.25
C ALA A 130 11.26 -2.67 10.61
N ALA A 131 9.93 -2.70 10.59
CA ALA A 131 9.14 -3.00 11.77
C ALA A 131 9.03 -4.52 11.96
N ASP A 132 8.98 -4.96 13.22
CA ASP A 132 8.69 -6.35 13.57
C ASP A 132 7.18 -6.55 13.65
N TRP A 133 6.65 -7.31 12.69
CA TRP A 133 5.24 -7.65 12.59
C TRP A 133 4.92 -9.07 13.10
N THR A 134 5.84 -9.69 13.81
CA THR A 134 5.63 -11.00 14.44
C THR A 134 4.39 -10.96 15.34
N GLY A 135 3.50 -11.94 15.18
CA GLY A 135 2.26 -12.06 15.95
C GLY A 135 1.05 -11.31 15.38
N TYR A 136 1.20 -10.58 14.27
CA TYR A 136 0.09 -9.98 13.54
C TYR A 136 -0.32 -10.84 12.35
N GLU A 137 -1.63 -11.00 12.14
CA GLU A 137 -2.20 -11.72 10.99
C GLU A 137 -2.27 -10.82 9.75
N THR A 138 -2.70 -9.57 9.93
CA THR A 138 -2.85 -8.60 8.84
C THR A 138 -2.16 -7.30 9.22
N VAL A 139 -1.35 -6.75 8.32
CA VAL A 139 -0.80 -5.40 8.43
C VAL A 139 -0.99 -4.69 7.10
N LEU A 140 -1.43 -3.44 7.15
CA LEU A 140 -1.44 -2.53 6.02
C LEU A 140 -0.95 -1.16 6.49
N ALA A 141 0.23 -0.75 6.03
CA ALA A 141 0.74 0.60 6.26
C ALA A 141 0.42 1.51 5.08
N CYS A 142 0.07 2.75 5.39
CA CYS A 142 -0.19 3.82 4.45
C CYS A 142 0.00 5.14 5.22
N GLY A 143 -1.07 5.81 5.61
CA GLY A 143 -1.03 7.02 6.43
C GLY A 143 -1.28 8.29 5.61
N PRO A 144 -1.08 9.46 6.23
CA PRO A 144 -0.61 9.68 7.61
C PRO A 144 -1.60 9.25 8.71
N THR A 145 -1.16 9.25 9.97
CA THR A 145 -2.06 9.21 11.14
C THR A 145 -3.03 10.40 11.08
N LEU A 146 -4.30 10.16 11.39
CA LEU A 146 -5.36 11.18 11.46
C LEU A 146 -5.78 11.44 12.91
N VAL A 147 -6.04 10.36 13.65
CA VAL A 147 -6.51 10.40 15.04
C VAL A 147 -5.65 9.43 15.85
N LYS A 148 -5.22 9.86 17.04
CA LYS A 148 -4.51 9.03 18.01
C LYS A 148 -5.06 9.31 19.39
N SER A 149 -5.38 8.26 20.15
CA SER A 149 -5.96 8.37 21.50
C SER A 149 -7.17 9.32 21.58
N GLY A 150 -8.03 9.28 20.55
CA GLY A 150 -9.25 10.08 20.45
C GLY A 150 -9.05 11.56 20.07
N GLN A 151 -7.82 11.97 19.77
CA GLN A 151 -7.49 13.34 19.36
C GLN A 151 -6.91 13.38 17.96
N VAL A 152 -7.14 14.48 17.24
CA VAL A 152 -6.50 14.71 15.93
C VAL A 152 -4.99 14.80 16.14
N ASP A 153 -4.22 14.02 15.38
CA ASP A 153 -2.75 13.90 15.52
C ASP A 153 -2.08 13.84 14.13
N LEU A 154 -2.18 14.95 13.39
CA LEU A 154 -1.61 15.09 12.04
C LEU A 154 -0.14 15.48 12.11
N LYS A 155 0.74 14.48 12.07
CA LYS A 155 2.20 14.67 12.07
C LYS A 155 2.83 14.29 10.72
N VAL A 156 2.24 14.84 9.65
CA VAL A 156 2.58 14.50 8.27
C VAL A 156 4.06 14.61 7.92
N SER A 157 4.76 15.61 8.46
CA SER A 157 6.21 15.79 8.24
C SER A 157 7.07 14.76 8.97
N GLU A 158 6.69 14.39 10.20
CA GLU A 158 7.34 13.32 10.97
C GLU A 158 7.13 11.96 10.30
N GLU A 159 5.97 11.76 9.67
CA GLU A 159 5.65 10.57 8.87
C GLU A 159 6.15 10.64 7.41
N ARG A 160 6.99 11.65 7.10
CA ARG A 160 7.68 11.85 5.81
C ARG A 160 6.78 12.05 4.59
N PHE A 161 5.51 12.38 4.78
CA PHE A 161 4.63 12.77 3.68
C PHE A 161 4.96 14.19 3.19
N ARG A 162 5.46 14.30 1.96
CA ARG A 162 5.81 15.56 1.30
C ARG A 162 5.03 15.84 0.01
N ASP A 163 4.31 14.85 -0.51
CA ASP A 163 3.57 14.98 -1.78
C ASP A 163 2.41 16.00 -1.64
N PRO A 164 2.40 17.09 -2.43
CA PRO A 164 1.31 18.07 -2.41
C PRO A 164 -0.08 17.47 -2.67
N HIS A 165 -0.18 16.38 -3.42
CA HIS A 165 -1.45 15.67 -3.63
C HIS A 165 -1.94 14.97 -2.38
N VAL A 166 -1.03 14.49 -1.53
CA VAL A 166 -1.38 13.93 -0.21
C VAL A 166 -1.73 15.06 0.75
N LEU A 167 -1.00 16.17 0.74
CA LEU A 167 -1.16 17.27 1.70
C LEU A 167 -2.31 18.24 1.36
N GLY A 168 -2.73 18.31 0.10
CA GLY A 168 -3.76 19.23 -0.39
C GLY A 168 -5.20 18.82 -0.07
N SER A 169 -6.16 19.38 -0.81
CA SER A 169 -7.55 18.90 -0.79
C SER A 169 -7.72 17.79 -1.83
N GLY A 170 -8.38 16.70 -1.46
CA GLY A 170 -8.59 15.56 -2.35
C GLY A 170 -9.73 14.69 -1.88
N VAL A 171 -10.18 13.77 -2.73
CA VAL A 171 -11.06 12.68 -2.30
C VAL A 171 -10.23 11.71 -1.46
N ARG A 172 -10.79 11.24 -0.34
CA ARG A 172 -10.03 10.59 0.72
C ARG A 172 -10.61 9.24 1.08
N VAL A 173 -9.73 8.35 1.50
CA VAL A 173 -10.10 7.11 2.18
C VAL A 173 -9.38 7.07 3.52
N ALA A 174 -10.05 6.53 4.54
CA ALA A 174 -9.48 6.36 5.87
C ALA A 174 -9.92 5.04 6.50
N LEU A 175 -9.06 4.54 7.38
CA LEU A 175 -9.40 3.50 8.35
C LEU A 175 -9.46 4.12 9.72
N GLY A 176 -10.39 3.67 10.56
CA GLY A 176 -10.43 4.10 11.96
C GLY A 176 -11.02 3.06 12.89
N LEU A 177 -10.50 2.98 14.11
CA LEU A 177 -10.96 2.08 15.15
C LEU A 177 -11.73 2.87 16.20
N THR A 178 -12.93 2.42 16.54
CA THR A 178 -13.69 2.98 17.68
C THR A 178 -13.32 2.28 18.98
N ALA A 179 -13.58 2.92 20.12
CA ALA A 179 -13.39 2.31 21.45
C ALA A 179 -14.18 1.00 21.65
N ALA A 180 -15.24 0.78 20.86
CA ALA A 180 -16.05 -0.43 20.86
C ALA A 180 -15.49 -1.54 19.94
N ASN A 181 -14.22 -1.44 19.53
CA ASN A 181 -13.55 -2.37 18.63
C ASN A 181 -14.33 -2.56 17.31
N LYS A 182 -14.81 -1.44 16.74
CA LYS A 182 -15.37 -1.40 15.38
C LYS A 182 -14.36 -0.74 14.45
N LEU A 183 -13.95 -1.45 13.40
CA LEU A 183 -13.13 -0.89 12.33
C LEU A 183 -14.05 -0.22 11.31
N LEU A 184 -13.77 1.04 10.99
CA LEU A 184 -14.49 1.85 10.02
C LEU A 184 -13.64 2.00 8.77
N LEU A 185 -14.20 1.65 7.61
CA LEU A 185 -13.64 1.93 6.29
C LEU A 185 -14.44 3.08 5.71
N VAL A 186 -13.80 4.23 5.52
CA VAL A 186 -14.48 5.49 5.20
C VAL A 186 -13.98 6.04 3.88
N ALA A 187 -14.87 6.26 2.92
CA ALA A 187 -14.57 6.94 1.66
C ALA A 187 -15.33 8.27 1.58
N VAL A 188 -14.61 9.34 1.26
CA VAL A 188 -15.13 10.70 1.09
C VAL A 188 -14.94 11.11 -0.37
N PRO A 189 -15.98 10.99 -1.22
CA PRO A 189 -15.88 11.22 -2.66
C PRO A 189 -15.92 12.70 -3.06
N ARG A 190 -15.64 13.61 -2.11
CA ARG A 190 -15.51 15.04 -2.35
C ARG A 190 -14.21 15.55 -1.75
N GLY A 191 -13.62 16.54 -2.41
CA GLY A 191 -12.37 17.16 -1.99
C GLY A 191 -12.43 17.70 -0.56
N ILE A 192 -11.66 17.10 0.35
CA ILE A 192 -11.44 17.60 1.70
C ILE A 192 -9.95 17.53 2.07
N THR A 193 -9.56 18.36 3.04
CA THR A 193 -8.21 18.33 3.62
C THR A 193 -8.04 17.16 4.60
N LEU A 194 -6.80 16.77 4.88
CA LEU A 194 -6.48 15.79 5.92
C LEU A 194 -7.00 16.22 7.29
N ALA A 195 -6.92 17.51 7.63
CA ALA A 195 -7.50 18.08 8.85
C ALA A 195 -9.01 17.84 8.94
N LYS A 196 -9.74 18.12 7.86
CA LYS A 196 -11.19 17.89 7.85
C LYS A 196 -11.53 16.39 7.89
N LEU A 197 -10.71 15.55 7.27
CA LEU A 197 -10.85 14.09 7.36
C LEU A 197 -10.62 13.60 8.80
N ALA A 198 -9.58 14.08 9.48
CA ALA A 198 -9.29 13.73 10.87
C ALA A 198 -10.43 14.11 11.83
N GLU A 199 -10.96 15.33 11.69
CA GLU A 199 -12.16 15.75 12.44
C GLU A 199 -13.38 14.89 12.12
N THR A 200 -13.55 14.48 10.86
CA THR A 200 -14.63 13.58 10.44
C THR A 200 -14.50 12.20 11.10
N MET A 201 -13.28 11.63 11.12
CA MET A 201 -13.00 10.33 11.77
C MET A 201 -13.20 10.39 13.28
N LYS A 202 -12.75 11.47 13.93
CA LYS A 202 -13.00 11.72 15.36
C LYS A 202 -14.50 11.83 15.65
N ALA A 203 -15.25 12.58 14.84
CA ALA A 203 -16.70 12.72 14.98
C ALA A 203 -17.47 11.42 14.69
N LEU A 204 -16.89 10.49 13.92
CA LEU A 204 -17.39 9.11 13.76
C LEU A 204 -17.11 8.21 14.98
N GLY A 205 -16.41 8.72 16.01
CA GLY A 205 -16.10 8.01 17.25
C GLY A 205 -14.80 7.20 17.19
N CYS A 206 -13.92 7.47 16.22
CA CYS A 206 -12.63 6.79 16.16
C CYS A 206 -11.70 7.27 17.28
N VAL A 207 -11.05 6.32 17.96
CA VAL A 207 -9.96 6.57 18.90
C VAL A 207 -8.59 6.50 18.22
N GLU A 208 -8.49 5.70 17.15
CA GLU A 208 -7.33 5.64 16.27
C GLU A 208 -7.83 5.76 14.83
N ALA A 209 -7.12 6.48 13.97
CA ALA A 209 -7.45 6.55 12.55
C ALA A 209 -6.23 6.91 11.70
N MET A 210 -6.20 6.41 10.46
CA MET A 210 -5.18 6.73 9.47
C MET A 210 -5.80 6.94 8.09
N ASN A 211 -5.12 7.72 7.26
CA ASN A 211 -5.46 7.89 5.85
C ASN A 211 -4.97 6.70 5.02
N LEU A 212 -5.67 6.40 3.93
CA LEU A 212 -5.28 5.45 2.88
C LEU A 212 -4.97 6.19 1.56
N ASP A 213 -4.64 5.44 0.50
CA ASP A 213 -4.58 6.02 -0.82
C ASP A 213 -5.94 6.66 -1.20
N GLY A 214 -5.89 7.69 -2.02
CA GLY A 214 -7.06 8.47 -2.39
C GLY A 214 -7.02 8.85 -3.85
N GLY A 215 -7.64 9.98 -4.20
CA GLY A 215 -7.65 10.43 -5.59
C GLY A 215 -8.26 9.37 -6.52
N ALA A 216 -7.54 9.04 -7.59
CA ALA A 216 -7.96 8.01 -8.54
C ALA A 216 -7.98 6.59 -7.94
N SER A 217 -7.28 6.32 -6.83
CA SER A 217 -7.30 4.99 -6.20
C SER A 217 -8.59 4.70 -5.46
N MET A 218 -9.24 5.74 -4.92
CA MET A 218 -10.38 5.61 -4.04
C MET A 218 -11.42 4.67 -4.64
N ALA A 219 -11.68 3.59 -3.90
CA ALA A 219 -12.62 2.57 -4.32
C ALA A 219 -13.31 1.98 -3.09
N MET A 220 -14.57 1.57 -3.23
CA MET A 220 -15.31 0.90 -2.16
C MET A 220 -16.33 -0.06 -2.76
N CYS A 221 -16.41 -1.26 -2.19
CA CYS A 221 -17.41 -2.28 -2.51
C CYS A 221 -18.06 -2.79 -1.22
N TYR A 222 -19.37 -3.05 -1.29
CA TYR A 222 -20.12 -3.71 -0.22
C TYR A 222 -21.10 -4.71 -0.82
N ARG A 223 -21.01 -5.97 -0.39
CA ARG A 223 -21.82 -7.13 -0.80
C ARG A 223 -22.03 -7.21 -2.32
N GLY A 224 -20.92 -7.19 -3.06
CA GLY A 224 -20.89 -7.27 -4.52
C GLY A 224 -21.27 -5.98 -5.25
N LYS A 225 -21.75 -4.95 -4.55
CA LYS A 225 -22.05 -3.65 -5.14
C LYS A 225 -20.86 -2.71 -4.99
N VAL A 226 -20.32 -2.24 -6.12
CA VAL A 226 -19.37 -1.12 -6.14
C VAL A 226 -20.10 0.15 -5.70
N VAL A 227 -19.70 0.68 -4.55
CA VAL A 227 -20.24 1.92 -3.97
C VAL A 227 -19.49 3.13 -4.52
N VAL A 228 -18.15 3.01 -4.60
CA VAL A 228 -17.27 4.01 -5.21
C VAL A 228 -16.36 3.29 -6.20
N PRO A 229 -16.46 3.57 -7.51
CA PRO A 229 -15.59 2.94 -8.51
C PRO A 229 -14.19 3.55 -8.46
N ALA A 230 -13.17 2.71 -8.60
CA ALA A 230 -11.79 3.16 -8.76
C ALA A 230 -11.61 3.91 -10.08
N GLY A 231 -10.88 5.03 -10.04
CA GLY A 231 -10.47 5.78 -11.23
C GLY A 231 -9.20 5.23 -11.89
N ARG A 232 -8.48 4.30 -11.24
CA ARG A 232 -7.31 3.60 -11.77
C ARG A 232 -7.28 2.14 -11.32
N ARG A 233 -6.39 1.37 -11.95
CA ARG A 233 -6.03 0.01 -11.49
C ARG A 233 -5.23 0.10 -10.18
N LEU A 234 -5.41 -0.89 -9.31
CA LEU A 234 -4.85 -0.91 -7.97
C LEU A 234 -3.91 -2.10 -7.79
N THR A 235 -2.91 -1.94 -6.93
CA THR A 235 -1.93 -2.98 -6.61
C THR A 235 -2.36 -3.83 -5.42
N ASN A 236 -3.25 -3.30 -4.58
CA ASN A 236 -3.78 -3.95 -3.41
C ASN A 236 -5.13 -3.32 -2.99
N ALA A 237 -5.91 -4.05 -2.20
CA ALA A 237 -7.15 -3.58 -1.60
C ALA A 237 -7.33 -4.23 -0.22
N LEU A 238 -7.84 -3.47 0.75
CA LEU A 238 -8.23 -4.02 2.05
C LEU A 238 -9.62 -4.66 1.91
N VAL A 239 -9.75 -5.91 2.37
CA VAL A 239 -10.93 -6.74 2.20
C VAL A 239 -11.44 -7.26 3.53
N VAL A 240 -12.75 -7.46 3.62
CA VAL A 240 -13.46 -7.94 4.81
C VAL A 240 -14.29 -9.17 4.45
N TYR A 241 -14.24 -10.16 5.32
CA TYR A 241 -14.94 -11.43 5.23
C TYR A 241 -15.91 -11.60 6.39
N GLU A 242 -17.04 -12.25 6.10
CA GLU A 242 -17.94 -12.83 7.10
C GLU A 242 -17.90 -14.36 6.92
N THR A 243 -16.87 -14.99 7.48
CA THR A 243 -16.74 -16.45 7.48
C THR A 243 -15.75 -16.89 8.56
N SER A 244 -16.16 -17.85 9.39
CA SER A 244 -15.31 -18.62 10.32
C SER A 244 -14.33 -19.56 9.64
N GLN A 245 -14.46 -19.77 8.32
CA GLN A 245 -13.45 -20.50 7.58
C GLN A 245 -12.22 -19.60 7.46
N HIS A 246 -11.11 -20.09 8.02
CA HIS A 246 -9.76 -19.68 7.64
C HIS A 246 -9.77 -19.33 6.16
N VAL A 247 -9.39 -18.11 5.78
CA VAL A 247 -9.48 -17.67 4.39
C VAL A 247 -8.43 -18.42 3.56
N GLN A 248 -8.73 -19.67 3.21
CA GLN A 248 -7.94 -20.49 2.30
C GLN A 248 -7.99 -19.82 0.91
N GLY A 249 -6.82 -19.56 0.33
CA GLY A 249 -6.72 -18.89 -0.98
C GLY A 249 -6.42 -17.38 -0.92
N LEU A 250 -6.25 -16.80 0.27
CA LEU A 250 -5.58 -15.50 0.45
C LEU A 250 -4.08 -15.63 0.70
N GLU A 251 -3.48 -16.80 0.41
CA GLU A 251 -2.03 -16.82 0.28
C GLU A 251 -1.66 -15.69 -0.69
N PRO A 252 -0.67 -14.84 -0.35
CA PRO A 252 -0.13 -13.93 -1.36
C PRO A 252 0.12 -14.77 -2.60
N PRO A 253 -0.28 -14.31 -3.82
CA PRO A 253 -0.08 -15.08 -5.04
C PRO A 253 1.30 -15.67 -4.96
N ALA A 254 1.39 -17.02 -4.99
CA ALA A 254 2.54 -17.78 -4.51
C ALA A 254 3.78 -16.93 -4.72
N ALA A 255 4.39 -16.45 -3.62
CA ALA A 255 5.62 -15.68 -3.72
C ALA A 255 6.44 -16.41 -4.78
N HIS A 256 6.81 -15.73 -5.87
CA HIS A 256 7.61 -16.35 -6.92
C HIS A 256 8.65 -17.16 -6.15
N PRO A 257 8.59 -18.51 -6.21
CA PRO A 257 9.27 -19.31 -5.22
C PRO A 257 10.71 -18.88 -5.25
N GLU A 258 11.26 -18.49 -4.10
CA GLU A 258 12.69 -18.54 -3.92
C GLU A 258 13.10 -19.94 -4.39
N GLY A 259 13.74 -20.01 -5.55
CA GLY A 259 14.13 -21.26 -6.19
C GLY A 259 12.98 -22.14 -6.69
N ASN A 260 12.55 -21.94 -7.93
CA ASN A 260 12.58 -23.08 -8.86
C ASN A 260 12.72 -22.62 -10.33
N GLY A 261 13.92 -22.77 -10.89
CA GLY A 261 14.12 -22.86 -12.33
C GLY A 261 13.99 -21.58 -13.15
N GLY A 262 14.80 -20.56 -12.84
CA GLY A 262 15.45 -19.74 -13.88
C GLY A 262 14.59 -18.90 -14.81
N GLN A 263 13.41 -18.41 -14.41
CA GLN A 263 12.76 -17.33 -15.15
C GLN A 263 12.38 -16.12 -14.27
N PRO A 264 12.90 -14.91 -14.58
CA PRO A 264 12.57 -13.68 -13.87
C PRO A 264 11.06 -13.36 -13.89
N PRO A 265 10.54 -12.48 -13.01
CA PRO A 265 9.16 -11.96 -13.13
C PRO A 265 8.95 -11.27 -14.49
N ARG A 266 7.71 -11.21 -15.02
CA ARG A 266 7.43 -10.71 -16.39
C ARG A 266 8.00 -9.33 -16.72
N TRP A 267 8.21 -8.45 -15.74
CA TRP A 267 8.90 -7.17 -15.96
C TRP A 267 10.42 -7.34 -16.17
N ALA A 268 11.05 -8.28 -15.48
CA ALA A 268 12.44 -8.67 -15.69
C ALA A 268 12.61 -9.55 -16.95
N GLN A 269 11.56 -10.24 -17.39
CA GLN A 269 11.51 -10.87 -18.73
C GLN A 269 11.30 -9.84 -19.86
N ARG A 270 10.58 -8.74 -19.57
CA ARG A 270 10.38 -7.61 -20.51
C ARG A 270 11.54 -6.62 -20.54
N GLY A 271 12.54 -6.79 -19.67
CA GLY A 271 13.73 -5.94 -19.57
C GLY A 271 15.02 -6.60 -20.02
N LEU A 272 14.96 -7.82 -20.58
CA LEU A 272 16.11 -8.57 -21.10
C LEU A 272 16.30 -8.42 -22.62
N GLU A 273 15.51 -7.60 -23.30
CA GLU A 273 15.94 -7.11 -24.60
C GLU A 273 17.13 -6.19 -24.35
N ALA A 274 18.27 -6.57 -24.95
CA ALA A 274 19.59 -5.97 -24.80
C ALA A 274 19.57 -4.46 -24.63
N VAL A 275 20.59 -3.90 -23.94
CA VAL A 275 20.91 -2.46 -23.99
C VAL A 275 20.66 -1.98 -25.42
N PRO A 276 19.66 -1.12 -25.66
CA PRO A 276 19.29 -0.79 -27.03
C PRO A 276 20.53 -0.29 -27.78
N GLU A 277 20.77 -0.80 -28.99
CA GLU A 277 21.92 -0.39 -29.79
C GLU A 277 22.01 1.14 -29.86
N GLY A 278 23.18 1.70 -29.53
CA GLY A 278 23.46 3.13 -29.65
C GLY A 278 23.39 3.97 -28.36
N ILE A 279 23.49 3.36 -27.17
CA ILE A 279 23.67 4.10 -25.90
C ILE A 279 25.10 3.93 -25.39
N PRO A 280 25.89 5.01 -25.27
CA PRO A 280 27.26 4.90 -24.79
C PRO A 280 27.27 4.59 -23.29
N ILE A 281 28.00 3.53 -22.92
CA ILE A 281 28.44 3.33 -21.54
C ILE A 281 29.50 4.40 -21.25
N TYR A 282 29.41 5.06 -20.09
CA TYR A 282 30.38 6.09 -19.71
C TYR A 282 31.82 5.53 -19.80
N PRO A 283 32.75 6.19 -20.53
CA PRO A 283 34.11 5.73 -20.69
C PRO A 283 34.79 5.46 -19.35
N GLY A 284 35.44 4.30 -19.20
CA GLY A 284 36.10 3.91 -17.96
C GLY A 284 35.18 3.39 -16.85
N ALA A 285 33.84 3.39 -17.05
CA ALA A 285 32.95 2.73 -16.11
C ALA A 285 33.10 1.20 -16.20
N THR A 286 33.20 0.56 -15.04
CA THR A 286 33.35 -0.91 -14.94
C THR A 286 32.01 -1.54 -14.64
N ALA A 287 31.64 -2.58 -15.40
CA ALA A 287 30.46 -3.38 -15.11
C ALA A 287 30.67 -4.16 -13.81
N ARG A 288 29.68 -4.09 -12.92
CA ARG A 288 29.61 -4.88 -11.70
C ARG A 288 28.33 -5.71 -11.74
N PRO A 289 28.43 -7.05 -11.59
CA PRO A 289 27.25 -7.87 -11.40
C PRO A 289 26.61 -7.52 -10.05
N LEU A 290 25.27 -7.45 -10.03
CA LEU A 290 24.52 -7.40 -8.78
C LEU A 290 24.62 -8.77 -8.13
N THR A 291 25.31 -8.85 -7.00
CA THR A 291 25.74 -10.10 -6.34
C THR A 291 24.59 -11.02 -5.90
N GLU A 292 23.35 -10.56 -5.98
CA GLU A 292 22.16 -11.30 -5.56
C GLU A 292 21.33 -11.85 -6.74
N TRP A 293 21.68 -11.53 -8.00
CA TRP A 293 20.89 -11.92 -9.17
C TRP A 293 21.77 -12.18 -10.40
N THR A 294 21.86 -13.44 -10.86
CA THR A 294 22.70 -13.85 -12.01
C THR A 294 22.21 -13.34 -13.37
N ASP A 295 20.96 -12.86 -13.45
CA ASP A 295 20.29 -12.42 -14.70
C ASP A 295 19.92 -10.93 -14.73
N ALA A 296 20.40 -10.13 -13.76
CA ALA A 296 20.16 -8.68 -13.74
C ALA A 296 21.04 -7.94 -14.76
N PRO A 297 20.58 -6.83 -15.37
CA PRO A 297 21.44 -6.00 -16.20
C PRO A 297 22.64 -5.50 -15.39
N PRO A 298 23.85 -5.43 -15.99
CA PRO A 298 25.03 -4.97 -15.27
C PRO A 298 24.85 -3.53 -14.80
N VAL A 299 25.24 -3.26 -13.56
CA VAL A 299 25.38 -1.90 -13.03
C VAL A 299 26.78 -1.43 -13.37
N TYR A 300 26.94 -0.19 -13.84
CA TYR A 300 28.24 0.36 -14.17
C TYR A 300 28.68 1.33 -13.08
N ALA A 301 29.95 1.30 -12.69
CA ALA A 301 30.50 2.22 -11.69
C ALA A 301 31.77 2.89 -12.20
N THR A 302 31.92 4.18 -11.90
CA THR A 302 33.14 4.96 -12.14
C THR A 302 33.53 5.75 -10.89
N ASN A 303 34.83 5.98 -10.70
CA ASN A 303 35.34 6.89 -9.67
C ASN A 303 35.25 8.36 -10.10
N ASP A 304 34.91 8.62 -11.36
CA ASP A 304 34.73 9.98 -11.87
C ASP A 304 33.55 10.67 -11.21
N GLY A 305 33.68 11.99 -11.09
CA GLY A 305 32.70 12.81 -10.40
C GLY A 305 31.35 12.86 -11.12
N PHE A 306 30.27 12.88 -10.34
CA PHE A 306 28.88 12.99 -10.81
C PHE A 306 28.68 14.04 -11.93
N ASP A 307 29.30 15.21 -11.82
CA ASP A 307 29.18 16.27 -12.84
C ASP A 307 29.93 15.94 -14.14
N ALA A 308 31.06 15.23 -14.07
CA ALA A 308 31.80 14.79 -15.25
C ALA A 308 31.02 13.72 -16.02
N VAL A 309 30.33 12.82 -15.30
CA VAL A 309 29.43 11.83 -15.88
C VAL A 309 28.26 12.49 -16.61
N LEU A 310 27.62 13.49 -15.99
CA LEU A 310 26.53 14.22 -16.62
C LEU A 310 26.98 15.07 -17.81
N ALA A 311 28.16 15.68 -17.73
CA ALA A 311 28.72 16.46 -18.83
C ALA A 311 28.94 15.58 -20.08
N HIS A 312 29.49 14.38 -19.91
CA HIS A 312 29.65 13.42 -20.99
C HIS A 312 28.33 13.04 -21.65
N TYR A 313 27.30 12.68 -20.88
CA TYR A 313 26.01 12.31 -21.47
C TYR A 313 25.33 13.48 -22.18
N ARG A 314 25.51 14.72 -21.71
CA ARG A 314 25.03 15.92 -22.40
C ARG A 314 25.78 16.17 -23.71
N SER A 315 27.09 15.94 -23.75
CA SER A 315 27.90 16.15 -24.96
C SER A 315 27.67 15.07 -26.01
N GLU A 316 27.65 13.80 -25.61
CA GLU A 316 27.49 12.66 -26.53
C GLU A 316 26.08 12.56 -27.12
N LEU A 317 25.05 12.85 -26.32
CA LEU A 317 23.66 12.66 -26.74
C LEU A 317 22.99 13.95 -27.22
N GLY A 318 23.58 15.12 -26.92
CA GLY A 318 23.05 16.43 -27.31
C GLY A 318 21.57 16.60 -26.95
N GLU A 319 20.75 17.02 -27.92
CA GLU A 319 19.31 17.23 -27.74
C GLU A 319 18.51 15.95 -27.44
N ARG A 320 19.11 14.76 -27.64
CA ARG A 320 18.47 13.46 -27.33
C ARG A 320 18.48 13.15 -25.84
N ALA A 321 19.25 13.88 -25.02
CA ALA A 321 19.31 13.71 -23.58
C ALA A 321 18.48 14.77 -22.85
N ARG A 322 17.45 14.32 -22.12
CA ARG A 322 16.77 15.14 -21.11
C ARG A 322 17.26 14.72 -19.73
N VAL A 323 17.97 15.60 -19.05
CA VAL A 323 18.54 15.35 -17.72
C VAL A 323 17.68 16.01 -16.66
N GLN A 324 17.22 15.24 -15.69
CA GLN A 324 16.57 15.74 -14.48
C GLN A 324 17.42 15.37 -13.27
N THR A 325 17.84 16.37 -12.48
CA THR A 325 18.68 16.16 -11.30
C THR A 325 17.89 16.36 -10.00
N PHE A 326 18.20 15.54 -9.01
CA PHE A 326 17.66 15.55 -7.65
C PHE A 326 18.85 15.54 -6.67
N ALA A 327 18.72 16.24 -5.55
CA ALA A 327 19.72 16.22 -4.48
C ALA A 327 19.02 16.16 -3.13
N GLU A 328 19.46 15.24 -2.26
CA GLU A 328 18.98 15.11 -0.88
C GLU A 328 20.17 14.81 0.04
N GLY A 329 20.56 15.76 0.89
CA GLY A 329 21.74 15.64 1.74
C GLY A 329 23.05 15.59 0.92
N GLU A 330 23.92 14.61 1.22
CA GLU A 330 25.16 14.35 0.47
C GLU A 330 24.93 13.51 -0.81
N GLU A 331 23.68 13.14 -1.09
CA GLU A 331 23.31 12.34 -2.25
C GLU A 331 22.90 13.22 -3.44
N ARG A 332 23.41 12.86 -4.62
CA ARG A 332 23.05 13.44 -5.90
C ARG A 332 22.56 12.33 -6.82
N THR A 333 21.36 12.49 -7.36
CA THR A 333 20.74 11.58 -8.31
C THR A 333 20.37 12.33 -9.58
N ALA A 334 20.60 11.74 -10.75
CA ALA A 334 20.15 12.27 -12.01
C ALA A 334 19.48 11.19 -12.84
N LEU A 335 18.34 11.53 -13.41
CA LEU A 335 17.65 10.73 -14.42
C LEU A 335 17.96 11.34 -15.79
N VAL A 336 18.74 10.63 -16.58
CA VAL A 336 19.01 10.98 -17.98
C VAL A 336 18.09 10.15 -18.85
N ARG A 337 17.07 10.78 -19.41
CA ARG A 337 16.21 10.15 -20.41
C ARG A 337 16.83 10.37 -21.80
N VAL A 338 17.16 9.27 -22.46
CA VAL A 338 17.67 9.25 -23.84
C VAL A 338 16.52 8.87 -24.76
N THR A 339 16.14 9.75 -25.69
CA THR A 339 15.16 9.39 -26.73
C THR A 339 15.88 8.76 -27.92
N SER A 340 15.52 7.52 -28.25
CA SER A 340 15.83 6.95 -29.57
C SER A 340 14.82 7.49 -30.61
N GLY A 341 15.23 7.60 -31.87
CA GLY A 341 14.38 8.13 -32.96
C GLY A 341 13.07 7.36 -33.20
N ALA A 342 12.91 6.18 -32.58
CA ALA A 342 11.71 5.34 -32.66
C ALA A 342 10.70 5.56 -31.50
N GLY A 343 10.92 6.54 -30.61
CA GLY A 343 9.97 6.89 -29.54
C GLY A 343 10.08 6.03 -28.27
N ALA A 344 10.86 4.94 -28.28
CA ALA A 344 11.27 4.23 -27.08
C ALA A 344 12.43 4.98 -26.40
N GLY A 345 12.21 5.46 -25.17
CA GLY A 345 13.29 6.07 -24.38
C GLY A 345 14.21 5.02 -23.77
N THR A 346 15.36 5.43 -23.24
CA THR A 346 16.14 4.67 -22.26
C THR A 346 16.43 5.58 -21.08
N LEU A 347 16.38 5.03 -19.88
CA LEU A 347 16.67 5.77 -18.66
C LEU A 347 18.05 5.37 -18.15
N VAL A 348 18.96 6.33 -18.08
CA VAL A 348 20.22 6.19 -17.35
C VAL A 348 20.05 6.92 -16.03
N GLN A 349 20.04 6.18 -14.93
CA GLN A 349 20.05 6.74 -13.59
C GLN A 349 21.51 6.84 -13.10
N VAL A 350 21.94 8.05 -12.78
CA VAL A 350 23.27 8.34 -12.22
C VAL A 350 23.08 8.68 -10.74
N VAL A 351 23.81 8.01 -9.86
CA VAL A 351 23.71 8.20 -8.40
C VAL A 351 25.10 8.38 -7.81
N ARG A 352 25.27 9.33 -6.89
CA ARG A 352 26.49 9.49 -6.09
C ARG A 352 26.14 9.91 -4.66
N ARG A 353 26.79 9.28 -3.67
CA ARG A 353 26.68 9.63 -2.23
C ARG A 353 28.04 10.09 -1.70
N GLY A 354 28.11 11.31 -1.18
CA GLY A 354 29.32 11.87 -0.56
C GLY A 354 30.55 11.81 -1.48
N ALA A 355 31.68 11.36 -0.95
CA ALA A 355 32.94 11.19 -1.69
C ALA A 355 33.05 9.86 -2.47
N GLY A 356 32.02 9.00 -2.41
CA GLY A 356 32.02 7.68 -3.03
C GLY A 356 31.99 7.68 -4.58
N PRO A 357 32.08 6.49 -5.20
CA PRO A 357 32.02 6.33 -6.65
C PRO A 357 30.65 6.74 -7.21
N THR A 358 30.64 7.18 -8.47
CA THR A 358 29.42 7.45 -9.22
C THR A 358 28.92 6.16 -9.86
N ILE A 359 27.65 5.81 -9.60
CA ILE A 359 27.03 4.58 -10.09
C ILE A 359 26.04 4.93 -11.19
N LEU A 360 26.06 4.14 -12.26
CA LEU A 360 25.18 4.24 -13.42
C LEU A 360 24.33 2.98 -13.55
N VAL A 361 23.02 3.17 -13.61
CA VAL A 361 22.06 2.11 -13.94
C VAL A 361 21.44 2.44 -15.28
N ILE A 362 21.64 1.56 -16.26
CA ILE A 362 21.10 1.70 -17.61
C ILE A 362 19.91 0.74 -17.72
N SER A 363 18.72 1.27 -17.99
CA SER A 363 17.50 0.47 -18.11
C SER A 363 16.61 0.97 -19.25
N PRO A 364 15.99 0.09 -20.06
CA PRO A 364 15.02 0.50 -21.10
C PRO A 364 13.92 1.38 -20.50
N ALA A 365 13.39 2.38 -21.24
CA ALA A 365 12.34 3.24 -20.67
C ALA A 365 11.11 2.43 -20.30
N GLY A 366 10.56 2.72 -19.11
CA GLY A 366 9.44 1.98 -18.55
C GLY A 366 9.87 0.80 -17.67
N THR A 367 11.17 0.50 -17.61
CA THR A 367 11.74 -0.41 -16.60
C THR A 367 11.92 0.38 -15.30
N ALA A 368 11.39 -0.16 -14.20
CA ALA A 368 11.66 0.37 -12.88
C ALA A 368 13.16 0.19 -12.58
N VAL A 369 13.86 1.26 -12.18
CA VAL A 369 15.11 1.10 -11.43
C VAL A 369 14.72 1.18 -9.96
N PRO A 370 14.76 0.06 -9.21
CA PRO A 370 14.64 0.07 -7.78
C PRO A 370 15.50 1.13 -7.12
N SER A 371 14.87 2.07 -6.40
CA SER A 371 15.58 2.93 -5.45
C SER A 371 16.26 2.13 -4.32
N HIS A 372 15.88 0.86 -4.16
CA HIS A 372 16.36 -0.09 -3.16
C HIS A 372 17.69 -0.79 -3.54
N PHE A 373 18.20 -0.63 -4.77
CA PHE A 373 19.52 -1.21 -5.14
C PHE A 373 20.72 -0.58 -4.40
N PHE A 374 20.52 0.55 -3.71
CA PHE A 374 21.59 1.30 -3.05
C PHE A 374 21.55 1.22 -1.52
N TRP A 375 20.68 0.38 -0.97
CA TRP A 375 20.45 0.27 0.48
C TRP A 375 20.90 -1.08 1.03
N GLN A 376 22.17 -1.42 0.79
CA GLN A 376 22.93 -2.22 1.75
C GLN A 376 23.97 -1.30 2.38
N ASP A 377 23.82 -1.03 3.68
CA ASP A 377 24.95 -0.65 4.51
C ASP A 377 25.90 -1.85 4.58
N GLY A 378 26.81 -1.93 3.61
CA GLY A 378 27.96 -2.81 3.66
C GLY A 378 29.19 -1.96 4.00
N GLY A 379 29.59 -1.95 5.27
CA GLY A 379 31.00 -1.80 5.57
C GLY A 379 31.75 -2.96 4.92
N GLY A 380 32.63 -2.66 3.98
CA GLY A 380 33.42 -3.65 3.22
C GLY A 380 33.71 -3.19 1.80
#